data_AF-W2EFU0-F1
#
_entry.id   AF-W2EFU0-F1
#
_cell.length_a   1.000
_cell.length_b   1.000
_cell.length_c   1.000
_cell.angle_alpha   90.00
_cell.angle_beta   90.00
_cell.angle_gamma   90.00
#
_symmetry.space_group_name_H-M   'P 1'
#
loop_
_entity.id
_entity.type
_entity.pdbx_description
1 polymer ?
#
loop_
_entity_poly.entity_id
_entity_poly.type
_entity_poly.pdbx_seq_one_letter_code
_entity_poly.pdbx_strand_id
1 'polypeptide(L)'
;MLDVLLGAGPSRSTGRALPAALVVGAHTYLLTMLSRREVSGAGPGLPAGTLAATLALAAGVCRRDGRTQNALAAWYAARFGTAQARAAADPSAGTIRAAVGTGIVALPALQGALAAGAGAGTAGVLVATAAPLGRVLAGKVSPT
;
A
#
# COMPACT_ATOMS: atom_id res chain seq x y z
N MET A 1 -10.31 1.33 33.54
CA MET A 1 -9.98 0.26 32.57
C MET A 1 -10.66 0.44 31.21
N LEU A 2 -11.03 1.67 30.82
CA LEU A 2 -11.52 1.98 29.45
C LEU A 2 -10.54 2.82 28.64
N ASP A 3 -9.50 3.38 29.27
CA ASP A 3 -8.45 4.16 28.60
C ASP A 3 -7.52 3.28 27.73
N VAL A 4 -7.45 2.00 28.04
CA VAL A 4 -6.71 0.99 27.26
C VAL A 4 -7.54 0.45 26.09
N LEU A 5 -8.88 0.57 26.14
CA LEU A 5 -9.78 0.22 25.03
C LEU A 5 -10.10 1.41 24.11
N LEU A 6 -9.87 2.66 24.57
CA LEU A 6 -10.01 3.85 23.74
C LEU A 6 -8.69 4.37 23.15
N GLY A 7 -7.52 3.87 23.58
CA GLY A 7 -6.21 4.10 22.94
C GLY A 7 -5.85 5.57 22.60
N ALA A 8 -6.56 6.53 23.17
CA ALA A 8 -6.55 7.92 22.75
C ALA A 8 -6.85 8.79 23.98
N GLY A 9 -5.92 8.80 24.93
CA GLY A 9 -5.76 9.99 25.74
C GLY A 9 -5.59 11.19 24.79
N PRO A 10 -6.22 12.35 25.04
CA PRO A 10 -6.11 13.52 24.17
C PRO A 10 -4.70 14.09 24.30
N SER A 11 -3.79 13.51 23.55
CA SER A 11 -2.38 13.85 23.51
C SER A 11 -2.02 14.08 22.05
N ARG A 12 -1.04 14.96 21.82
CA ARG A 12 -0.41 15.32 20.54
C ARG A 12 -0.10 14.13 19.59
N SER A 13 -0.19 12.90 20.08
CA SER A 13 -0.17 11.62 19.36
C SER A 13 -1.27 11.48 18.28
N THR A 14 -2.54 11.82 18.56
CA THR A 14 -3.64 11.61 17.59
C THR A 14 -3.44 12.45 16.33
N GLY A 15 -3.03 13.72 16.48
CA GLY A 15 -2.70 14.60 15.35
C GLY A 15 -1.48 14.12 14.55
N ARG A 16 -0.53 13.42 15.18
CA ARG A 16 0.64 12.84 14.50
C ARG A 16 0.33 11.53 13.77
N ALA A 17 -0.66 10.77 14.24
CA ALA A 17 -1.05 9.49 13.63
C ALA A 17 -2.01 9.66 12.44
N LEU A 18 -2.77 10.75 12.38
CA LEU A 18 -3.78 11.01 11.35
C LEU A 18 -3.23 10.88 9.91
N PRO A 19 -2.07 11.46 9.54
CA PRO A 19 -1.54 11.32 8.18
C PRO A 19 -1.24 9.86 7.82
N ALA A 20 -0.66 9.09 8.74
CA ALA A 20 -0.37 7.68 8.52
C ALA A 20 -1.66 6.85 8.35
N ALA A 21 -2.67 7.11 9.17
CA ALA A 21 -3.98 6.47 9.07
C ALA A 21 -4.66 6.78 7.73
N LEU A 22 -4.63 8.03 7.28
CA LEU A 22 -5.16 8.43 5.97
C LEU A 22 -4.44 7.71 4.83
N VAL A 23 -3.12 7.54 4.91
CA VAL A 23 -2.35 6.85 3.88
C VAL A 23 -2.73 5.38 3.79
N VAL A 24 -2.84 4.70 4.93
CA VAL A 24 -3.27 3.29 4.98
C VAL A 24 -4.72 3.14 4.53
N GLY A 25 -5.60 4.05 4.94
CA GLY A 25 -7.00 4.08 4.50
C GLY A 25 -7.13 4.29 2.99
N ALA A 26 -6.37 5.21 2.42
CA ALA A 26 -6.33 5.44 0.98
C ALA A 26 -5.87 4.20 0.21
N HIS A 27 -4.77 3.55 0.63
CA HIS A 27 -4.33 2.29 0.03
C HIS A 27 -5.43 1.22 0.06
N THR A 28 -6.06 1.05 1.23
CA THR A 28 -7.13 0.08 1.43
C THR A 28 -8.32 0.36 0.51
N TYR A 29 -8.71 1.63 0.38
CA TYR A 29 -9.79 2.04 -0.52
C TYR A 29 -9.47 1.73 -1.99
N LEU A 30 -8.26 2.02 -2.45
CA LEU A 30 -7.81 1.71 -3.82
C LEU A 30 -7.81 0.20 -4.08
N LEU A 31 -7.34 -0.60 -3.13
CA LEU A 31 -7.38 -2.05 -3.21
C LEU A 31 -8.82 -2.57 -3.27
N THR A 32 -9.72 -1.99 -2.47
CA THR A 32 -11.14 -2.36 -2.46
C THR A 32 -11.81 -2.03 -3.80
N MET A 33 -11.48 -0.89 -4.42
CA MET A 33 -11.96 -0.54 -5.77
C MET A 33 -11.58 -1.59 -6.82
N LEU A 34 -10.33 -2.06 -6.79
CA LEU A 34 -9.85 -3.12 -7.69
C LEU A 34 -10.47 -4.48 -7.37
N SER A 35 -10.54 -4.86 -6.10
CA SER A 35 -11.05 -6.17 -5.67
C SER A 35 -12.51 -6.38 -6.05
N ARG A 36 -13.35 -5.33 -6.03
CA ARG A 36 -14.73 -5.40 -6.56
C ARG A 36 -14.83 -5.79 -8.04
N ARG A 37 -13.71 -5.77 -8.77
CA ARG A 37 -13.64 -6.04 -10.21
C ARG A 37 -12.76 -7.25 -10.54
N GLU A 38 -12.29 -8.00 -9.55
CA GLU A 38 -11.40 -9.14 -9.76
C GLU A 38 -12.10 -10.39 -10.35
N VAL A 39 -13.43 -10.39 -10.40
CA VAL A 39 -14.25 -11.48 -10.98
C VAL A 39 -14.71 -11.13 -12.40
N SER A 40 -15.19 -9.92 -12.60
CA SER A 40 -15.83 -9.49 -13.85
C SER A 40 -14.94 -8.64 -14.76
N GLY A 41 -13.77 -8.20 -14.29
CA GLY A 41 -12.96 -7.22 -15.01
C GLY A 41 -13.47 -5.79 -14.82
N ALA A 42 -12.85 -4.83 -15.51
CA ALA A 42 -13.26 -3.43 -15.49
C ALA A 42 -13.06 -2.76 -16.85
N GLY A 43 -13.51 -1.50 -16.99
CA GLY A 43 -13.00 -0.63 -18.05
C GLY A 43 -11.61 -0.10 -17.65
N PRO A 44 -10.75 0.31 -18.61
CA PRO A 44 -9.36 0.71 -18.35
C PRO A 44 -9.24 1.97 -17.47
N GLY A 45 -10.29 2.79 -17.39
CA GLY A 45 -10.31 4.00 -16.56
C GLY A 45 -10.19 3.74 -15.06
N LEU A 46 -10.73 2.62 -14.56
CA LEU A 46 -10.65 2.28 -13.13
C LEU A 46 -9.20 1.97 -12.69
N PRO A 47 -8.49 1.00 -13.30
CA PRO A 47 -7.10 0.73 -12.94
C PRO A 47 -6.19 1.95 -13.18
N ALA A 48 -6.41 2.72 -14.26
CA ALA A 48 -5.69 3.97 -14.49
C ALA A 48 -5.90 5.01 -13.38
N GLY A 49 -7.15 5.18 -12.91
CA GLY A 49 -7.47 6.06 -11.78
C GLY A 49 -6.81 5.60 -10.49
N THR A 50 -6.81 4.28 -10.21
CA THR A 50 -6.14 3.75 -9.02
C THR A 50 -4.62 3.87 -9.09
N LEU A 51 -4.02 3.74 -10.28
CA LEU A 51 -2.61 4.01 -10.52
C LEU A 51 -2.26 5.46 -10.21
N ALA A 52 -3.01 6.42 -10.78
CA ALA A 52 -2.78 7.84 -10.53
C ALA A 52 -2.88 8.17 -9.03
N ALA A 53 -3.90 7.64 -8.35
CA ALA A 53 -4.06 7.81 -6.91
C ALA A 53 -2.92 7.16 -6.10
N THR A 54 -2.41 6.00 -6.53
CA THR A 54 -1.27 5.32 -5.88
C THR A 54 0.02 6.13 -6.00
N LEU A 55 0.26 6.72 -7.17
CA LEU A 55 1.40 7.61 -7.40
C LEU A 55 1.30 8.89 -6.57
N ALA A 56 0.11 9.51 -6.54
CA ALA A 56 -0.15 10.69 -5.72
C ALA A 56 0.04 10.38 -4.22
N LEU A 57 -0.45 9.23 -3.77
CA LEU A 57 -0.27 8.77 -2.40
C LEU A 57 1.20 8.58 -2.04
N ALA A 58 1.98 7.91 -2.89
CA ALA A 58 3.40 7.69 -2.68
C ALA A 58 4.19 9.01 -2.68
N ALA A 59 3.86 9.93 -3.59
CA ALA A 59 4.46 11.26 -3.63
C ALA A 59 4.15 12.06 -2.35
N GLY A 60 2.92 11.97 -1.83
CA GLY A 60 2.51 12.60 -0.57
C GLY A 60 3.21 12.03 0.66
N VAL A 61 3.75 10.79 0.58
CA VAL A 61 4.57 10.19 1.64
C VAL A 61 6.02 10.69 1.56
N CYS A 62 6.53 11.09 0.41
CA CYS A 62 7.94 11.49 0.28
C CYS A 62 8.27 12.80 1.03
N ARG A 63 9.51 12.88 1.55
CA ARG A 63 10.04 14.08 2.24
C ARG A 63 11.43 14.44 1.72
N ARG A 64 11.81 15.72 1.76
CA ARG A 64 13.09 16.22 1.24
C ARG A 64 14.31 15.46 1.78
N ASP A 65 14.33 15.19 3.09
CA ASP A 65 15.47 14.55 3.77
C ASP A 65 15.24 13.05 4.07
N GLY A 66 14.10 12.50 3.64
CA GLY A 66 13.66 11.15 4.00
C GLY A 66 14.19 10.04 3.07
N ARG A 67 15.50 9.82 2.98
CA ARG A 67 16.08 8.84 2.03
C ARG A 67 15.42 7.45 2.10
N THR A 68 15.38 6.84 3.28
CA THR A 68 14.79 5.50 3.49
C THR A 68 13.29 5.50 3.24
N GLN A 69 12.59 6.52 3.76
CA GLN A 69 11.15 6.71 3.56
C GLN A 69 10.80 6.80 2.07
N ASN A 70 11.53 7.63 1.31
CA ASN A 70 11.31 7.83 -0.12
C ASN A 70 11.63 6.56 -0.91
N ALA A 71 12.69 5.83 -0.55
CA ALA A 71 13.03 4.57 -1.20
C ALA A 71 11.92 3.52 -1.01
N LEU A 72 11.39 3.40 0.21
CA LEU A 72 10.29 2.47 0.51
C LEU A 72 8.98 2.89 -0.17
N ALA A 73 8.67 4.19 -0.19
CA ALA A 73 7.50 4.72 -0.90
C ALA A 73 7.60 4.52 -2.42
N ALA A 74 8.78 4.74 -3.00
CA ALA A 74 9.04 4.49 -4.41
C ALA A 74 8.95 2.99 -4.74
N TRP A 75 9.45 2.12 -3.87
CA TRP A 75 9.33 0.68 -4.04
C TRP A 75 7.89 0.18 -3.98
N TYR A 76 7.09 0.70 -3.04
CA TYR A 76 5.65 0.50 -3.00
C TYR A 76 4.97 0.92 -4.31
N ALA A 77 5.24 2.15 -4.77
CA ALA A 77 4.65 2.72 -5.98
C ALA A 77 5.04 1.93 -7.24
N ALA A 78 6.31 1.58 -7.39
CA ALA A 78 6.78 0.79 -8.53
C ALA A 78 6.11 -0.59 -8.56
N ARG A 79 5.99 -1.26 -7.41
CA ARG A 79 5.41 -2.60 -7.34
C ARG A 79 3.91 -2.61 -7.60
N PHE A 80 3.13 -1.77 -6.89
CA PHE A 80 1.68 -1.76 -7.07
C PHE A 80 1.28 -1.05 -8.37
N GLY A 81 1.96 0.07 -8.68
CA GLY A 81 1.71 0.84 -9.89
C GLY A 81 2.00 0.06 -11.16
N THR A 82 3.05 -0.77 -11.22
CA THR A 82 3.27 -1.63 -12.40
C THR A 82 2.16 -2.68 -12.58
N ALA A 83 1.58 -3.19 -11.49
CA ALA A 83 0.45 -4.11 -11.59
C ALA A 83 -0.84 -3.40 -12.03
N GLN A 84 -1.09 -2.18 -11.54
CA GLN A 84 -2.19 -1.34 -11.98
C GLN A 84 -2.04 -0.89 -13.44
N ALA A 85 -0.82 -0.57 -13.89
CA ALA A 85 -0.54 -0.23 -15.28
C ALA A 85 -0.81 -1.41 -16.22
N ARG A 86 -0.42 -2.64 -15.83
CA ARG A 86 -0.80 -3.85 -16.57
C ARG A 86 -2.30 -4.03 -16.63
N ALA A 87 -3.01 -3.83 -15.51
CA ALA A 87 -4.47 -3.89 -15.47
C ALA A 87 -5.13 -2.76 -16.29
N ALA A 88 -4.49 -1.61 -16.48
CA ALA A 88 -5.00 -0.57 -17.35
C ALA A 88 -4.82 -0.90 -18.84
N ALA A 89 -3.74 -1.60 -19.19
CA ALA A 89 -3.50 -2.08 -20.55
C ALA A 89 -4.38 -3.30 -20.92
N ASP A 90 -4.58 -4.21 -19.97
CA ASP A 90 -5.49 -5.36 -20.08
C ASP A 90 -6.38 -5.45 -18.83
N PRO A 91 -7.60 -4.89 -18.85
CA PRO A 91 -8.48 -4.84 -17.68
C PRO A 91 -9.31 -6.11 -17.49
N SER A 92 -8.72 -7.27 -17.83
CA SER A 92 -9.30 -8.58 -17.59
C SER A 92 -9.38 -8.90 -16.08
N ALA A 93 -10.31 -9.78 -15.70
CA ALA A 93 -10.47 -10.22 -14.32
C ALA A 93 -9.18 -10.81 -13.73
N GLY A 94 -8.42 -11.56 -14.55
CA GLY A 94 -7.14 -12.15 -14.16
C GLY A 94 -6.08 -11.09 -13.84
N THR A 95 -5.91 -10.09 -14.71
CA THR A 95 -4.93 -9.02 -14.50
C THR A 95 -5.31 -8.12 -13.31
N ILE A 96 -6.61 -7.85 -13.11
CA ILE A 96 -7.09 -7.14 -11.91
C ILE A 96 -6.82 -7.95 -10.64
N ARG A 97 -7.12 -9.26 -10.62
CA ARG A 97 -6.85 -10.14 -9.49
C ARG A 97 -5.36 -10.19 -9.14
N ALA A 98 -4.49 -10.24 -10.16
CA ALA A 98 -3.05 -10.15 -9.97
C ALA A 98 -2.61 -8.80 -9.37
N ALA A 99 -3.26 -7.70 -9.78
CA ALA A 99 -3.04 -6.38 -9.19
C ALA A 99 -3.50 -6.31 -7.73
N VAL A 100 -4.65 -6.88 -7.39
CA VAL A 100 -5.14 -6.99 -6.00
C VAL A 100 -4.15 -7.77 -5.15
N GLY A 101 -3.72 -8.96 -5.58
CA GLY A 101 -2.72 -9.75 -4.88
C GLY A 101 -1.40 -8.98 -4.68
N THR A 102 -0.97 -8.22 -5.70
CA THR A 102 0.20 -7.35 -5.57
C THR A 102 0.01 -6.24 -4.54
N GLY A 103 -1.18 -5.62 -4.51
CA GLY A 103 -1.54 -4.58 -3.56
C GLY A 103 -1.53 -5.06 -2.10
N ILE A 104 -2.13 -6.22 -1.82
CA ILE A 104 -2.13 -6.85 -0.49
C ILE A 104 -0.70 -7.00 0.04
N VAL A 105 0.19 -7.52 -0.80
CA VAL A 105 1.58 -7.80 -0.41
C VAL A 105 2.45 -6.53 -0.45
N ALA A 106 1.99 -5.43 -1.04
CA ALA A 106 2.75 -4.17 -1.07
C ALA A 106 2.59 -3.33 0.21
N LEU A 107 1.56 -3.58 1.03
CA LEU A 107 1.26 -2.81 2.23
C LEU A 107 2.44 -2.70 3.23
N PRO A 108 3.24 -3.75 3.50
CA PRO A 108 4.37 -3.64 4.43
C PRO A 108 5.44 -2.64 3.96
N ALA A 109 5.63 -2.46 2.65
CA ALA A 109 6.53 -1.44 2.12
C ALA A 109 6.04 -0.02 2.45
N LEU A 110 4.74 0.22 2.31
CA LEU A 110 4.10 1.50 2.65
C LEU A 110 4.16 1.77 4.15
N GLN A 111 3.89 0.77 4.98
CA GLN A 111 4.03 0.86 6.44
C GLN A 111 5.47 1.13 6.84
N GLY A 112 6.44 0.49 6.17
CA GLY A 112 7.86 0.73 6.36
C GLY A 112 8.26 2.17 6.04
N ALA A 113 7.73 2.74 4.96
CA ALA A 113 7.94 4.14 4.61
C ALA A 113 7.42 5.10 5.70
N LEU A 114 6.21 4.85 6.21
CA LEU A 114 5.61 5.63 7.28
C LEU A 114 6.40 5.52 8.60
N ALA A 115 6.86 4.32 8.95
CA ALA A 115 7.70 4.09 10.13
C ALA A 115 9.05 4.79 10.03
N ALA A 116 9.70 4.73 8.85
CA ALA A 116 10.93 5.45 8.59
C ALA A 116 10.74 6.98 8.69
N GLY A 117 9.62 7.50 8.18
CA GLY A 117 9.27 8.91 8.30
C GLY A 117 8.94 9.37 9.72
N ALA A 118 8.55 8.45 10.60
CA ALA A 118 8.37 8.68 12.03
C ALA A 118 9.68 8.57 12.85
N GLY A 119 10.83 8.35 12.18
CA GLY A 119 12.16 8.24 12.80
C GLY A 119 12.62 6.81 13.08
N ALA A 120 11.80 5.80 12.79
CA ALA A 120 12.11 4.38 13.04
C ALA A 120 12.63 3.69 11.76
N GLY A 121 13.74 4.18 11.20
CA GLY A 121 14.25 3.71 9.90
C GLY A 121 14.55 2.22 9.81
N THR A 122 15.22 1.65 10.81
CA THR A 122 15.55 0.21 10.86
C THR A 122 14.30 -0.66 10.96
N ALA A 123 13.39 -0.32 11.88
CA ALA A 123 12.09 -0.98 11.99
C ALA A 123 11.29 -0.86 10.68
N GLY A 124 11.32 0.30 10.03
CA GLY A 124 10.67 0.51 8.74
C GLY A 124 11.19 -0.42 7.65
N VAL A 125 12.50 -0.62 7.58
CA VAL A 125 13.10 -1.61 6.65
C VAL A 125 12.69 -3.03 7.02
N LEU A 126 12.70 -3.40 8.30
CA LEU A 126 12.28 -4.73 8.76
C LEU A 126 10.81 -5.02 8.46
N VAL A 127 9.91 -4.05 8.59
CA VAL A 127 8.51 -4.22 8.17
C VAL A 127 8.43 -4.39 6.65
N ALA A 128 9.20 -3.59 5.90
CA ALA A 128 9.21 -3.63 4.45
C ALA A 128 9.66 -5.00 3.89
N THR A 129 10.54 -5.74 4.56
CA THR A 129 10.97 -7.09 4.13
C THR A 129 9.86 -8.14 4.21
N ALA A 130 8.73 -7.88 4.87
CA ALA A 130 7.57 -8.77 4.81
C ALA A 130 6.93 -8.81 3.40
N ALA A 131 7.10 -7.76 2.58
CA ALA A 131 6.53 -7.70 1.23
C ALA A 131 7.12 -8.70 0.21
N PRO A 132 8.43 -9.01 0.18
CA PRO A 132 8.94 -10.12 -0.64
C PRO A 132 8.53 -11.48 -0.06
N LEU A 133 8.56 -11.64 1.27
CA LEU A 133 8.18 -12.89 1.95
C LEU A 133 6.74 -13.29 1.66
N GLY A 134 5.80 -12.36 1.77
CA GLY A 134 4.39 -12.61 1.44
C GLY A 134 4.19 -13.01 -0.03
N ARG A 135 5.05 -12.54 -0.94
CA ARG A 135 4.99 -12.88 -2.36
C ARG A 135 5.43 -14.33 -2.61
N VAL A 136 6.53 -14.72 -1.96
CA VAL A 136 7.06 -16.10 -2.03
C VAL A 136 6.09 -17.08 -1.41
N LEU A 137 5.50 -16.73 -0.27
CA LEU A 137 4.52 -17.59 0.41
C LEU A 137 3.24 -17.72 -0.42
N ALA A 138 2.68 -16.62 -0.94
CA ALA A 138 1.49 -16.68 -1.80
C ALA A 138 1.69 -17.59 -3.02
N GLY A 139 2.88 -17.59 -3.63
CA GLY A 139 3.22 -18.48 -4.73
C GLY A 139 3.31 -19.97 -4.35
N LYS A 140 3.47 -20.30 -3.06
CA LYS A 140 3.50 -21.69 -2.56
C LYS A 140 2.12 -22.23 -2.19
N VAL A 141 1.15 -21.36 -1.88
CA VAL A 141 -0.21 -21.77 -1.44
C VAL A 141 -1.23 -21.69 -2.57
N SER A 142 -0.96 -20.97 -3.66
CA SER A 142 -1.81 -21.01 -4.85
C SER A 142 -1.71 -22.38 -5.50
N PRO A 143 -2.80 -23.17 -5.53
CA PRO A 143 -2.85 -24.37 -6.36
C PRO A 143 -2.94 -23.90 -7.81
N THR A 144 -1.84 -23.99 -8.53
CA THR A 144 -1.83 -24.12 -9.98
C THR A 144 -1.54 -25.57 -10.32
#